data_AF-R7ZLJ6-F1
#
_entry.id   AF-R7ZLJ6-F1
#
_cell.length_a   1.000
_cell.length_b   1.000
_cell.length_c   1.000
_cell.angle_alpha   90.00
_cell.angle_beta   90.00
_cell.angle_gamma   90.00
#
_symmetry.space_group_name_H-M   'P 1'
#
loop_
_entity.id
_entity.type
_entity.pdbx_description
1 polymer ?
#
loop_
_entity_poly.entity_id
_entity_poly.type
_entity_poly.pdbx_seq_one_letter_code
_entity_poly.pdbx_strand_id
1 'polypeptide(L)'
;MFSKACKYAINAMIYMATLPEGAEKAGLKEISKAINSPEAFTAKILQQLVKDNLLESSKGPHGGFSILGKPESVMIADIVASIDGDMLFTGCALGLKKCSEDHPCPVHHKFKAIKEHLTGMLMTTNLKDIALKVNAGDSFLKY
;
A
#
# COMPACT_ATOMS: atom_id res chain seq x y z
N MET A 1 -7.49 -7.58 -8.55
CA MET A 1 -6.60 -6.49 -9.03
C MET A 1 -6.77 -5.33 -8.07
N PHE A 2 -5.69 -4.68 -7.62
CA PHE A 2 -5.77 -3.58 -6.64
C PHE A 2 -6.63 -2.42 -7.14
N SER A 3 -7.37 -1.80 -6.24
CA SER A 3 -8.12 -0.59 -6.55
C SER A 3 -7.20 0.55 -6.97
N LYS A 4 -7.78 1.58 -7.60
CA LYS A 4 -7.03 2.79 -7.93
C LYS A 4 -6.46 3.46 -6.67
N ALA A 5 -7.23 3.47 -5.58
CA ALA A 5 -6.79 4.01 -4.30
C ALA A 5 -5.58 3.25 -3.75
N CYS A 6 -5.63 1.91 -3.76
CA CYS A 6 -4.54 1.08 -3.25
C CYS A 6 -3.25 1.27 -4.07
N LYS A 7 -3.35 1.36 -5.41
CA LYS A 7 -2.18 1.67 -6.25
C LYS A 7 -1.53 3.01 -5.88
N TYR A 8 -2.32 4.05 -5.67
CA TYR A 8 -1.79 5.35 -5.25
C TYR A 8 -1.23 5.33 -3.82
N ALA A 9 -1.85 4.57 -2.91
CA ALA A 9 -1.34 4.38 -1.55
C ALA A 9 0.04 3.73 -1.56
N ILE A 10 0.20 2.62 -2.30
CA ILE A 10 1.47 1.93 -2.47
C ILE A 10 2.51 2.89 -3.05
N ASN A 11 2.19 3.63 -4.12
CA ASN A 11 3.12 4.59 -4.72
C ASN A 11 3.50 5.73 -3.77
N ALA A 12 2.56 6.21 -2.94
CA ALA A 12 2.83 7.27 -1.96
C ALA A 12 3.78 6.77 -0.87
N MET A 13 3.55 5.56 -0.38
CA MET A 13 4.42 4.90 0.61
C MET A 13 5.82 4.66 0.04
N ILE A 14 5.92 4.21 -1.22
CA ILE A 14 7.21 4.03 -1.90
C ILE A 14 7.93 5.37 -2.02
N TYR A 15 7.25 6.42 -2.49
CA TYR A 15 7.84 7.76 -2.59
C TYR A 15 8.39 8.24 -1.24
N MET A 16 7.62 8.10 -0.16
CA MET A 16 8.07 8.47 1.19
C MET A 16 9.26 7.62 1.65
N ALA A 17 9.29 6.33 1.34
CA ALA A 17 10.43 5.45 1.66
C ALA A 17 11.68 5.72 0.81
N THR A 18 11.55 6.44 -0.32
CA THR A 18 12.68 6.87 -1.16
C THR A 18 13.25 8.24 -0.76
N LEU A 19 12.63 8.92 0.20
CA LEU A 19 13.14 10.23 0.64
C LEU A 19 14.55 10.09 1.23
N PRO A 20 15.43 11.09 1.03
CA PRO A 20 16.76 11.10 1.61
C PRO A 20 16.74 10.98 3.14
N GLU A 21 17.80 10.40 3.70
CA GLU A 21 17.98 10.36 5.15
C GLU A 21 17.98 11.79 5.73
N GLY A 22 17.22 12.00 6.81
CA GLY A 22 16.98 13.33 7.38
C GLY A 22 15.82 14.12 6.75
N ALA A 23 15.23 13.65 5.65
CA ALA A 23 14.02 14.20 5.04
C ALA A 23 12.83 13.24 5.23
N GLU A 24 12.53 12.89 6.48
CA GLU A 24 11.56 11.83 6.82
C GLU A 24 10.10 12.20 6.50
N LYS A 25 9.83 13.47 6.19
CA LYS A 25 8.48 14.01 5.99
C LYS A 25 8.32 14.61 4.60
N ALA A 26 7.16 14.37 4.00
CA ALA A 26 6.74 15.03 2.76
C ALA A 26 5.36 15.69 2.90
N GLY A 27 5.19 16.83 2.24
CA GLY A 27 3.91 17.53 2.18
C GLY A 27 2.92 16.84 1.24
N LEU A 28 1.62 17.04 1.46
CA LEU A 28 0.56 16.49 0.59
C LEU A 28 0.79 16.83 -0.89
N LYS A 29 1.16 18.08 -1.19
CA LYS A 29 1.39 18.54 -2.58
C LYS A 29 2.56 17.82 -3.23
N GLU A 30 3.63 17.60 -2.47
CA GLU A 30 4.83 16.90 -2.94
C GLU A 30 4.51 15.44 -3.25
N ILE A 31 3.86 14.75 -2.31
CA ILE A 31 3.43 13.36 -2.47
C ILE A 31 2.48 13.23 -3.66
N SER A 32 1.48 14.11 -3.76
CA SER A 32 0.48 14.06 -4.82
C SER A 32 1.08 14.26 -6.20
N LYS A 33 2.03 15.19 -6.31
CA LYS A 33 2.81 15.42 -7.54
C LYS A 33 3.68 14.20 -7.86
N ALA A 34 4.34 13.62 -6.85
CA ALA A 34 5.23 12.49 -7.02
C ALA A 34 4.56 11.22 -7.57
N ILE A 35 3.29 11.01 -7.21
CA ILE A 35 2.53 9.84 -7.63
C ILE A 35 1.54 10.12 -8.77
N ASN A 36 1.52 11.35 -9.29
CA ASN A 36 0.60 11.80 -10.33
C ASN A 36 -0.89 11.50 -9.97
N SER A 37 -1.30 12.00 -8.79
CA SER A 37 -2.66 11.87 -8.24
C SER A 37 -3.24 13.25 -7.90
N PRO A 38 -4.58 13.45 -7.94
CA PRO A 38 -5.20 14.67 -7.44
C PRO A 38 -5.03 14.84 -5.92
N GLU A 39 -4.72 16.05 -5.46
CA GLU A 39 -4.43 16.34 -4.03
C GLU A 39 -5.54 15.88 -3.09
N ALA A 40 -6.81 16.16 -3.42
CA ALA A 40 -7.94 15.74 -2.60
C ALA A 40 -8.08 14.21 -2.49
N PHE A 41 -7.68 13.48 -3.54
CA PHE A 41 -7.69 12.02 -3.54
C PHE A 41 -6.54 11.46 -2.71
N THR A 42 -5.34 12.01 -2.92
CA THR A 42 -4.14 11.69 -2.15
C THR A 42 -4.36 11.97 -0.65
N ALA A 43 -4.99 13.08 -0.29
CA ALA A 43 -5.28 13.43 1.09
C ALA A 43 -6.14 12.37 1.80
N LYS A 44 -7.18 11.85 1.13
CA LYS A 44 -8.03 10.78 1.69
C LYS A 44 -7.24 9.49 1.91
N ILE A 45 -6.36 9.14 0.98
CA ILE A 45 -5.49 7.96 1.09
C ILE A 45 -4.54 8.12 2.28
N LEU A 46 -3.82 9.24 2.38
CA LEU A 46 -2.89 9.48 3.47
C LEU A 46 -3.59 9.51 4.83
N GLN A 47 -4.80 10.07 4.90
CA GLN A 47 -5.62 10.04 6.12
C GLN A 47 -5.99 8.61 6.54
N GLN A 48 -6.33 7.74 5.59
CA GLN A 48 -6.62 6.33 5.89
C GLN A 48 -5.37 5.60 6.40
N LEU A 49 -4.22 5.83 5.77
CA LEU A 49 -2.94 5.25 6.20
C LEU A 49 -2.51 5.76 7.60
N VAL A 50 -2.80 7.02 7.93
CA VAL A 50 -2.59 7.55 9.30
C VAL A 50 -3.52 6.86 10.30
N LYS A 51 -4.80 6.70 9.95
CA LYS A 51 -5.79 6.04 10.82
C LYS A 51 -5.39 4.60 11.16
N ASP A 52 -4.79 3.90 10.20
CA ASP A 52 -4.36 2.51 10.36
C ASP A 52 -2.90 2.39 10.84
N ASN A 53 -2.29 3.48 11.33
CA ASN A 53 -0.95 3.53 11.91
C ASN A 53 0.19 3.10 10.96
N LEU A 54 0.04 3.36 9.66
CA LEU A 54 1.12 3.20 8.67
C LEU A 54 1.89 4.50 8.45
N LEU A 55 1.22 5.63 8.69
CA LEU A 55 1.79 6.97 8.64
C LEU A 55 1.52 7.72 9.93
N GLU A 56 2.35 8.71 10.19
CA GLU A 56 2.05 9.79 11.11
C GLU A 56 1.90 11.10 10.34
N SER A 57 1.16 12.06 10.91
CA SER A 57 0.98 13.38 10.31
C SER A 57 1.30 14.47 11.33
N SER A 58 2.00 15.51 10.87
CA SER A 58 2.34 16.68 11.69
C SER A 58 1.91 17.96 11.00
N LYS A 59 1.45 18.95 11.79
CA LYS A 59 0.99 20.26 11.29
C LYS A 59 2.11 21.29 11.40
N GLY A 60 2.00 22.37 10.62
CA GLY A 60 2.89 23.53 10.66
C GLY A 60 3.77 23.68 9.41
N PRO A 61 4.66 24.70 9.37
CA PRO A 61 5.52 25.00 8.23
C PRO A 61 6.47 23.86 7.84
N HIS A 62 6.84 23.01 8.82
CA HIS A 62 7.65 21.80 8.64
C HIS A 62 6.84 20.52 8.88
N GLY A 63 5.51 20.63 8.76
CA GLY A 63 4.59 19.51 8.86
C GLY A 63 4.59 18.66 7.60
N GLY A 64 3.85 17.57 7.62
CA GLY A 64 3.80 16.59 6.54
C GLY A 64 3.47 15.20 7.05
N PHE A 65 3.65 14.22 6.18
CA PHE A 65 3.46 12.81 6.46
C PHE A 65 4.82 12.09 6.49
N SER A 66 4.98 11.20 7.46
CA SER A 66 6.14 10.30 7.61
C SER A 66 5.65 8.87 7.82
N ILE A 67 6.46 7.88 7.43
CA ILE A 67 6.19 6.47 7.72
C ILE A 67 6.27 6.26 9.23
N LEU A 68 5.25 5.65 9.81
CA LEU A 68 5.29 5.30 11.22
C LEU A 68 6.24 4.11 11.42
N GLY A 69 7.34 4.32 12.16
CA GLY A 69 8.36 3.30 12.37
C GLY A 69 9.38 3.24 11.22
N LYS A 70 9.70 2.03 10.73
CA LYS A 70 10.72 1.83 9.68
C LYS A 70 10.08 1.27 8.40
N PRO A 71 10.57 1.63 7.20
CA PRO A 71 10.08 1.00 5.96
C PRO A 71 10.20 -0.53 5.93
N GLU A 72 11.15 -1.10 6.67
CA GLU A 72 11.38 -2.55 6.80
C GLU A 72 10.25 -3.27 7.55
N SER A 73 9.53 -2.56 8.42
CA SER A 73 8.42 -3.12 9.20
C SER A 73 7.07 -2.99 8.51
N VAL A 74 7.00 -2.34 7.35
CA VAL A 74 5.75 -2.13 6.60
C VAL A 74 5.73 -3.08 5.40
N MET A 75 4.81 -4.04 5.41
CA MET A 75 4.57 -4.94 4.29
C MET A 75 3.59 -4.34 3.30
N ILE A 76 3.67 -4.76 2.03
CA ILE A 76 2.67 -4.36 1.03
C ILE A 76 1.28 -4.85 1.43
N ALA A 77 1.19 -6.01 2.09
CA ALA A 77 -0.07 -6.51 2.65
C ALA A 77 -0.74 -5.51 3.61
N ASP A 78 0.03 -4.76 4.40
CA ASP A 78 -0.53 -3.79 5.35
C ASP A 78 -1.20 -2.62 4.61
N ILE A 79 -0.55 -2.13 3.56
CA ILE A 79 -1.09 -1.05 2.71
C ILE A 79 -2.34 -1.54 1.97
N VAL A 80 -2.33 -2.77 1.46
CA VAL A 80 -3.50 -3.37 0.79
C VAL A 80 -4.65 -3.54 1.77
N ALA A 81 -4.40 -4.05 2.97
CA ALA A 81 -5.41 -4.23 4.00
C ALA A 81 -6.03 -2.89 4.44
N SER A 82 -5.22 -1.84 4.56
CA SER A 82 -5.68 -0.49 4.92
C SER A 82 -6.63 0.13 3.89
N ILE A 83 -6.42 -0.15 2.60
CA ILE A 83 -7.14 0.54 1.51
C ILE A 83 -8.23 -0.32 0.86
N ASP A 84 -7.91 -1.56 0.53
CA ASP A 84 -8.82 -2.49 -0.15
C ASP A 84 -9.48 -3.49 0.81
N GLY A 85 -9.06 -3.51 2.08
CA GLY A 85 -9.57 -4.42 3.11
C GLY A 85 -8.97 -5.82 3.01
N ASP A 86 -9.60 -6.78 3.69
CA ASP A 86 -9.11 -8.15 3.83
C ASP A 86 -9.60 -9.10 2.74
N MET A 87 -10.52 -8.65 1.86
CA MET A 87 -11.15 -9.50 0.84
C MET A 87 -10.15 -10.22 -0.07
N LEU A 88 -8.99 -9.62 -0.33
CA LEU A 88 -7.95 -10.25 -1.14
C LEU A 88 -7.31 -11.45 -0.44
N PHE A 89 -7.24 -11.44 0.88
CA PHE A 89 -6.64 -12.48 1.70
C PHE A 89 -7.67 -13.55 2.10
N THR A 90 -8.83 -13.12 2.59
CA THR A 90 -9.84 -14.01 3.19
C THR A 90 -11.03 -14.27 2.26
N GLY A 91 -11.31 -13.34 1.34
CA GLY A 91 -12.52 -13.35 0.52
C GLY A 91 -12.58 -14.39 -0.60
N CYS A 92 -13.78 -14.52 -1.16
CA CYS A 92 -14.06 -15.29 -2.36
C CYS A 92 -13.69 -14.50 -3.61
N ALA A 93 -12.99 -15.15 -4.55
CA ALA A 93 -12.62 -14.55 -5.84
C ALA A 93 -13.81 -14.01 -6.64
N LEU A 94 -14.98 -14.64 -6.47
CA LEU A 94 -16.23 -14.29 -7.14
C LEU A 94 -17.13 -13.35 -6.31
N GLY A 95 -16.67 -12.91 -5.13
CA GLY A 95 -17.45 -12.02 -4.25
C GLY A 95 -18.65 -12.70 -3.56
N LEU A 96 -18.69 -14.04 -3.53
CA LEU A 96 -19.76 -14.76 -2.82
C LEU A 96 -19.61 -14.60 -1.30
N LYS A 97 -20.75 -14.45 -0.60
CA LYS A 97 -20.80 -14.28 0.86
C LYS A 97 -20.28 -15.49 1.65
N LYS A 98 -20.35 -16.70 1.07
CA LYS A 98 -19.84 -17.94 1.66
C LYS A 98 -18.94 -18.62 0.64
N CYS A 99 -17.68 -18.83 1.01
CA CYS A 99 -16.71 -19.60 0.25
C CYS A 99 -15.68 -20.17 1.22
N SER A 100 -15.63 -21.50 1.34
CA SER A 100 -14.71 -22.22 2.22
C SER A 100 -14.41 -23.59 1.62
N GLU A 101 -13.55 -24.39 2.26
CA GLU A 101 -13.36 -25.79 1.88
C GLU A 101 -14.68 -26.59 2.00
N ASP A 102 -15.51 -26.29 3.00
CA ASP A 102 -16.81 -26.96 3.20
C ASP A 102 -17.90 -26.46 2.24
N HIS A 103 -17.76 -25.22 1.75
CA HIS A 103 -18.69 -24.59 0.82
C HIS A 103 -17.92 -23.91 -0.32
N PRO A 104 -17.28 -24.68 -1.21
CA PRO A 104 -16.43 -24.13 -2.25
C PRO A 104 -17.27 -23.45 -3.33
N CYS A 105 -16.85 -22.25 -3.75
CA CYS A 105 -17.37 -21.66 -4.98
C CYS A 105 -16.90 -22.45 -6.22
N PRO A 106 -17.52 -22.26 -7.41
CA PRO A 106 -17.16 -23.01 -8.62
C PRO A 106 -15.69 -22.94 -9.04
N VAL A 107 -14.95 -21.94 -8.56
CA VAL A 107 -13.52 -21.74 -8.86
C VAL A 107 -12.61 -21.90 -7.64
N HIS A 108 -13.14 -22.30 -6.46
CA HIS A 108 -12.44 -22.26 -5.17
C HIS A 108 -11.07 -22.94 -5.21
N HIS A 109 -11.03 -24.24 -5.52
CA HIS A 109 -9.77 -25.00 -5.49
C HIS A 109 -8.75 -24.51 -6.53
N LYS A 110 -9.22 -24.07 -7.71
CA LYS A 110 -8.33 -23.51 -8.75
C LYS A 110 -7.75 -22.16 -8.33
N PHE A 111 -8.55 -21.32 -7.66
CA PHE A 111 -8.12 -19.99 -7.26
C PHE A 111 -7.34 -19.98 -5.95
N LYS A 112 -7.56 -20.96 -5.06
CA LYS A 112 -6.91 -21.06 -3.74
C LYS A 112 -5.39 -20.90 -3.84
N ALA A 113 -4.73 -21.72 -4.65
CA ALA A 113 -3.28 -21.67 -4.81
C ALA A 113 -2.81 -20.29 -5.30
N ILE A 114 -3.52 -19.69 -6.26
CA ILE A 114 -3.20 -18.35 -6.79
C ILE A 114 -3.32 -17.29 -5.68
N LYS A 115 -4.39 -17.36 -4.87
CA LYS A 115 -4.61 -16.45 -3.75
C LYS A 115 -3.53 -16.61 -2.68
N GLU A 116 -3.14 -17.84 -2.36
CA GLU A 116 -2.08 -18.13 -1.38
C GLU A 116 -0.74 -17.59 -1.84
N HIS A 117 -0.36 -17.81 -3.11
CA HIS A 117 0.86 -17.25 -3.69
C HIS A 117 0.85 -15.72 -3.68
N LEU A 118 -0.26 -15.09 -4.09
CA LEU A 118 -0.39 -13.64 -4.08
C LEU A 118 -0.30 -13.08 -2.65
N THR A 119 -1.00 -13.70 -1.71
CA THR A 119 -0.98 -13.32 -0.29
C THR A 119 0.43 -13.43 0.28
N GLY A 120 1.11 -14.55 0.03
CA GLY A 120 2.49 -14.77 0.47
C GLY A 120 3.42 -13.68 -0.04
N MET A 121 3.37 -13.37 -1.34
CA MET A 121 4.19 -12.29 -1.92
C MET A 121 3.94 -10.94 -1.23
N LEU A 122 2.68 -10.58 -0.98
CA LEU A 122 2.35 -9.31 -0.33
C LEU A 122 2.81 -9.25 1.13
N MET A 123 2.77 -10.38 1.84
CA MET A 123 3.16 -10.48 3.25
C MET A 123 4.68 -10.54 3.47
N THR A 124 5.46 -10.95 2.47
CA THR A 124 6.92 -11.04 2.56
C THR A 124 7.66 -9.91 1.87
N THR A 125 6.95 -9.00 1.19
CA THR A 125 7.56 -7.85 0.52
C THR A 125 7.40 -6.61 1.39
N ASN A 126 8.49 -6.14 1.99
CA ASN A 126 8.50 -4.90 2.76
C ASN A 126 8.75 -3.68 1.87
N LEU A 127 8.45 -2.50 2.41
CA LEU A 127 8.53 -1.23 1.69
C LEU A 127 9.97 -0.81 1.38
N LYS A 128 10.95 -1.15 2.24
CA LYS A 128 12.37 -0.85 2.00
C LYS A 128 12.88 -1.55 0.74
N ASP A 129 12.58 -2.84 0.57
CA ASP A 129 13.06 -3.61 -0.57
C ASP A 129 12.57 -3.04 -1.91
N ILE A 130 11.36 -2.48 -1.92
CA ILE A 130 10.83 -1.80 -3.09
C ILE A 130 11.49 -0.44 -3.31
N ALA A 131 11.64 0.35 -2.24
CA ALA A 131 12.27 1.67 -2.31
C ALA A 131 13.73 1.59 -2.82
N LEU A 132 14.49 0.56 -2.41
CA LEU A 132 15.85 0.32 -2.88
C LEU A 132 15.92 0.13 -4.40
N LYS A 133 14.97 -0.60 -5.00
CA LYS A 133 14.90 -0.79 -6.46
C LYS A 133 14.58 0.51 -7.19
N VAL A 134 13.74 1.36 -6.61
CA VAL A 134 13.44 2.68 -7.18
C VAL A 134 14.67 3.60 -7.10
N ASN A 135 15.35 3.62 -5.96
CA ASN A 135 16.58 4.41 -5.78
C ASN A 135 17.73 3.94 -6.68
N ALA A 136 17.81 2.64 -6.97
CA ALA A 136 18.79 2.07 -7.90
C ALA A 136 18.49 2.39 -9.38
N GLY A 137 17.29 2.91 -9.69
CA GLY A 137 16.85 3.17 -11.05
C GLY A 137 16.30 1.94 -11.79
N ASP A 138 16.08 0.83 -11.10
CA ASP A 138 15.48 -0.39 -11.68
C ASP A 138 13.97 -0.21 -11.94
N SER A 139 13.34 0.76 -11.29
CA SER A 139 11.91 1.03 -11.37
C SER A 139 11.63 2.51 -11.16
N PHE A 140 10.62 3.05 -11.86
CA PHE A 140 10.29 4.46 -11.80
C PHE A 140 8.84 4.64 -11.35
N LEU A 141 8.62 5.57 -10.42
CA LEU A 141 7.27 6.06 -10.14
C LEU A 141 6.75 6.81 -11.37
N LYS A 142 5.43 6.83 -11.51
CA LYS A 142 4.70 7.30 -12.71
C LYS A 142 4.71 8.83 -12.90
N TYR A 143 5.81 9.50 -12.55
CA TYR A 143 6.01 10.94 -12.76
C TYR A 143 5.59 11.36 -14.17
#